data_AF-A0A430F5G6-F1
#
_entry.id   AF-A0A430F5G6-F1
#
_cell.length_a   1.000
_cell.length_b   1.000
_cell.length_c   1.000
_cell.angle_alpha   90.00
_cell.angle_beta   90.00
_cell.angle_gamma   90.00
#
_symmetry.space_group_name_H-M   'P 1'
#
loop_
_entity.id
_entity.type
_entity.pdbx_description
1 polymer ?
#
loop_
_entity_poly.entity_id
_entity_poly.type
_entity_poly.pdbx_seq_one_letter_code
_entity_poly.pdbx_strand_id
1 'polypeptide(L)'
;MRSPRTWPRSRDGVIELVWLSTWQPYTAALNATLGWDGRDVRTAQWYDPVTYTGLRGGKLRTVVRRIAIEGASTTPLPIVWIDDEECTERAGRVIESADPPAPVCIVRPDSRIGVSRRQWRLVRAFIDDPTAFAPVTLDVEPGVAEREGHLGL
;
A
#
# COMPACT_ATOMS: atom_id res chain seq x y z
N MET A 1 -25.60 -17.50 -8.62
CA MET A 1 -24.76 -16.96 -9.70
C MET A 1 -24.50 -15.49 -9.38
N ARG A 2 -23.32 -15.12 -8.87
CA ARG A 2 -23.00 -13.72 -8.54
C ARG A 2 -22.57 -13.00 -9.82
N SER A 3 -23.17 -11.85 -10.09
CA SER A 3 -22.81 -10.95 -11.20
C SER A 3 -21.32 -10.58 -11.13
N PRO A 4 -20.60 -10.43 -12.26
CA PRO A 4 -19.26 -9.85 -12.25
C PRO A 4 -19.39 -8.44 -11.69
N ARG A 5 -18.77 -8.17 -10.54
CA ARG A 5 -18.67 -6.79 -10.03
C ARG A 5 -17.91 -5.99 -11.08
N THR A 6 -18.26 -4.72 -11.23
CA THR A 6 -17.53 -3.77 -12.07
C THR A 6 -16.95 -2.75 -11.11
N TRP A 7 -15.62 -2.68 -11.06
CA TRP A 7 -14.89 -1.69 -10.29
C TRP A 7 -14.77 -0.42 -11.14
N PRO A 8 -14.83 0.78 -10.53
CA PRO A 8 -14.64 2.01 -11.29
C PRO A 8 -13.26 1.99 -11.95
N ARG A 9 -13.24 2.12 -13.28
CA ARG A 9 -12.00 2.40 -14.03
C ARG A 9 -11.60 3.84 -13.75
N SER A 10 -10.30 4.08 -13.66
CA SER A 10 -9.74 5.42 -13.84
C SER A 10 -10.03 5.86 -15.28
N ARG A 11 -11.22 6.40 -15.53
CA ARG A 11 -11.54 7.07 -16.80
C ARG A 11 -11.42 8.58 -16.71
N ASP A 12 -11.40 9.12 -15.48
CA ASP A 12 -11.35 10.56 -15.20
C ASP A 12 -10.31 10.93 -14.11
N GLY A 13 -9.34 10.05 -13.80
CA GLY A 13 -8.22 10.37 -12.90
C GLY A 13 -8.51 10.30 -11.40
N VAL A 14 -9.62 9.67 -10.99
CA VAL A 14 -9.99 9.50 -9.59
C VAL A 14 -10.03 8.02 -9.23
N ILE A 15 -9.19 7.62 -8.28
CA ILE A 15 -9.23 6.31 -7.64
C ILE A 15 -9.26 6.50 -6.14
N GLU A 16 -10.17 5.78 -5.50
CA GLU A 16 -10.14 5.60 -4.06
C GLU A 16 -9.07 4.57 -3.69
N LEU A 17 -7.93 4.99 -3.13
CA LEU A 17 -6.85 4.07 -2.70
C LEU A 17 -6.36 4.34 -1.29
N VAL A 18 -5.79 3.31 -0.69
CA VAL A 18 -5.07 3.45 0.58
C VAL A 18 -3.57 3.44 0.34
N TRP A 19 -2.91 4.56 0.62
CA TRP A 19 -1.46 4.66 0.51
C TRP A 19 -0.83 4.59 1.89
N LEU A 20 0.11 3.67 2.08
CA LEU A 20 0.96 3.59 3.26
C LEU A 20 2.40 3.76 2.82
N SER A 21 3.05 4.81 3.31
CA SER A 21 4.49 5.01 3.12
C SER A 21 5.17 5.26 4.45
N THR A 22 6.44 4.84 4.54
CA THR A 22 7.41 5.17 5.59
C THR A 22 7.40 6.64 6.05
N TRP A 23 6.97 7.56 5.20
CA TRP A 23 6.93 9.01 5.42
C TRP A 23 5.74 9.53 6.24
N GLN A 24 5.16 8.74 7.15
CA GLN A 24 3.89 9.07 7.81
C GLN A 24 3.84 10.29 8.76
N PRO A 25 4.88 11.12 8.98
CA PRO A 25 4.63 12.50 9.40
C PRO A 25 4.50 13.49 8.22
N TYR A 26 5.06 13.16 7.04
CA TYR A 26 5.13 14.04 5.87
C TYR A 26 4.11 13.72 4.77
N THR A 27 3.27 12.70 4.95
CA THR A 27 2.25 12.28 3.97
C THR A 27 1.29 13.41 3.61
N ALA A 28 0.93 14.30 4.54
CA ALA A 28 0.11 15.46 4.23
C ALA A 28 0.78 16.44 3.25
N ALA A 29 2.06 16.74 3.46
CA ALA A 29 2.85 17.61 2.56
C ALA A 29 3.09 16.94 1.20
N LEU A 30 3.29 15.61 1.20
CA LEU A 30 3.44 14.82 -0.01
C LEU A 30 2.13 14.81 -0.82
N ASN A 31 0.99 14.55 -0.19
CA ASN A 31 -0.32 14.58 -0.84
C ASN A 31 -0.61 15.95 -1.47
N ALA A 32 -0.32 17.04 -0.75
CA ALA A 32 -0.46 18.40 -1.28
C ALA A 32 0.44 18.65 -2.50
N THR A 33 1.68 18.20 -2.46
CA THR A 33 2.63 18.32 -3.58
C THR A 33 2.20 17.50 -4.80
N LEU A 34 1.57 16.35 -4.57
CA LEU A 34 1.08 15.44 -5.61
C LEU A 34 -0.31 15.81 -6.13
N GLY A 35 -0.99 16.80 -5.54
CA GLY A 35 -2.35 17.18 -5.90
C GLY A 35 -3.39 16.13 -5.54
N TRP A 36 -3.11 15.26 -4.56
CA TRP A 36 -4.05 14.22 -4.12
C TRP A 36 -5.11 14.81 -3.18
N ASP A 37 -6.38 14.67 -3.55
CA ASP A 37 -7.50 14.96 -2.64
C ASP A 37 -7.66 13.79 -1.65
N GLY A 38 -7.68 14.10 -0.35
CA GLY A 38 -7.85 13.12 0.73
C GLY A 38 -9.22 12.43 0.75
N ARG A 39 -10.16 12.87 -0.09
CA ARG A 39 -11.41 12.15 -0.38
C ARG A 39 -11.15 10.87 -1.17
N ASP A 40 -10.22 10.95 -2.12
CA ASP A 40 -9.89 9.88 -3.06
C ASP A 40 -8.68 9.09 -2.56
N VAL A 41 -7.65 9.74 -2.01
CA VAL A 41 -6.48 9.03 -1.48
C VAL A 41 -6.49 9.03 0.04
N ARG A 42 -6.79 7.87 0.65
CA ARG A 42 -6.76 7.68 2.10
C ARG A 42 -5.38 7.25 2.55
N THR A 43 -4.67 8.06 3.31
CA THR A 43 -3.42 7.61 3.93
C THR A 43 -3.73 6.75 5.17
N ALA A 44 -3.22 5.52 5.21
CA ALA A 44 -3.32 4.70 6.41
C ALA A 44 -2.36 5.19 7.49
N GLN A 45 -2.88 5.40 8.71
CA GLN A 45 -2.07 5.79 9.86
C GLN A 45 -1.64 4.55 10.65
N TRP A 46 -0.33 4.33 10.73
CA TRP A 46 0.31 3.27 11.51
C TRP A 46 0.50 3.66 12.97
N TYR A 47 0.89 4.90 13.24
CA TYR A 47 1.06 5.42 14.60
C TYR A 47 0.56 6.87 14.72
N ASP A 48 0.33 7.30 15.96
CA ASP A 48 0.07 8.70 16.29
C ASP A 48 1.37 9.51 16.18
N PRO A 49 1.49 10.45 15.23
CA PRO A 49 2.73 11.19 14.99
C PRO A 49 3.05 12.23 16.09
N VAL A 50 2.09 12.55 16.97
CA VAL A 50 2.26 13.51 18.08
C VAL A 50 2.73 12.78 19.33
N THR A 51 2.10 11.65 19.67
CA THR A 51 2.39 10.90 20.91
C THR A 51 3.32 9.72 20.70
N TYR A 52 3.63 9.36 19.45
CA TYR A 52 4.33 8.13 19.05
C TYR A 52 3.63 6.83 19.47
N THR A 53 2.37 6.91 19.89
CA THR A 53 1.59 5.75 20.30
C THR A 53 1.36 4.83 19.09
N GLY A 54 1.70 3.54 19.26
CA GLY A 54 1.57 2.54 18.19
C GLY A 54 2.78 2.44 17.26
N LEU A 55 3.82 3.27 17.45
CA LEU A 55 5.03 3.27 16.60
C LEU A 55 5.73 1.92 16.53
N ARG A 56 5.68 1.09 17.59
CA ARG A 56 6.26 -0.25 17.56
C ARG A 56 5.35 -1.31 16.93
N GLY A 57 4.09 -0.97 16.66
CA GLY A 57 3.09 -1.91 16.16
C GLY A 57 3.36 -2.47 14.77
N GLY A 58 4.37 -1.97 14.04
CA GLY A 58 4.76 -2.38 12.68
C GLY A 58 3.83 -1.91 11.55
N LYS A 59 4.42 -1.49 10.42
CA LYS A 59 3.66 -1.06 9.24
C LYS A 59 2.93 -2.23 8.61
N LEU A 60 3.54 -3.42 8.60
CA LEU A 60 2.89 -4.66 8.17
C LEU A 60 1.56 -4.91 8.92
N ARG A 61 1.54 -4.73 10.25
CA ARG A 61 0.32 -4.88 11.04
C ARG A 61 -0.76 -3.88 10.61
N THR A 62 -0.35 -2.68 10.23
CA THR A 62 -1.27 -1.64 9.73
C THR A 62 -1.89 -2.05 8.41
N VAL A 63 -1.10 -2.61 7.49
CA VAL A 63 -1.62 -3.15 6.22
C VAL A 63 -2.61 -4.28 6.48
N VAL A 64 -2.27 -5.26 7.34
CA VAL A 64 -3.17 -6.37 7.70
C VAL A 64 -4.46 -5.86 8.36
N ARG A 65 -4.36 -4.87 9.27
CA ARG A 65 -5.54 -4.23 9.86
C ARG A 65 -6.39 -3.54 8.80
N ARG A 66 -5.76 -2.89 7.81
CA ARG A 66 -6.50 -2.26 6.72
C ARG A 66 -7.24 -3.28 5.87
N ILE A 67 -6.61 -4.41 5.55
CA ILE A 67 -7.25 -5.53 4.86
C ILE A 67 -8.51 -5.99 5.61
N ALA A 68 -8.44 -6.14 6.93
CA ALA A 68 -9.61 -6.51 7.73
C ALA A 68 -10.73 -5.45 7.70
N ILE A 69 -10.38 -4.16 7.71
CA ILE A 69 -11.35 -3.05 7.56
C ILE A 69 -12.03 -3.12 6.18
N GLU A 70 -11.25 -3.30 5.12
CA GLU A 70 -11.80 -3.43 3.76
C GLU A 70 -12.67 -4.70 3.64
N GLY A 71 -12.35 -5.77 4.37
CA GLY A 71 -13.13 -7.00 4.39
C GLY A 71 -14.55 -6.82 4.95
N ALA A 72 -14.74 -5.81 5.80
CA ALA A 72 -16.06 -5.41 6.30
C ALA A 72 -16.79 -4.41 5.38
N SER A 73 -16.11 -3.88 4.35
CA SER A 73 -16.69 -2.93 3.40
C SER A 73 -17.48 -3.63 2.29
N THR A 74 -18.58 -3.02 1.85
CA THR A 74 -19.28 -3.46 0.64
C THR A 74 -18.53 -3.08 -0.64
N THR A 75 -17.60 -2.13 -0.54
CA THR A 75 -16.76 -1.56 -1.60
C THR A 75 -15.31 -1.50 -1.10
N PRO A 76 -14.60 -2.65 -1.03
CA PRO A 76 -13.22 -2.68 -0.56
C PRO A 76 -12.30 -1.92 -1.51
N LEU A 77 -11.39 -1.13 -0.95
CA LEU A 77 -10.43 -0.34 -1.71
C LEU A 77 -9.10 -1.08 -1.90
N PRO A 78 -8.44 -0.91 -3.07
CA PRO A 78 -7.08 -1.41 -3.27
C PRO A 78 -6.08 -0.69 -2.35
N ILE A 79 -5.00 -1.39 -2.01
CA ILE A 79 -3.96 -0.87 -1.11
C ILE A 79 -2.63 -0.77 -1.87
N VAL A 80 -1.92 0.36 -1.74
CA VAL A 80 -0.53 0.52 -2.17
C VAL A 80 0.33 0.72 -0.93
N TRP A 81 1.32 -0.14 -0.74
CA TRP A 81 2.29 -0.07 0.35
C TRP A 81 3.71 0.06 -0.22
N ILE A 82 4.39 1.16 0.12
CA ILE A 82 5.78 1.41 -0.27
C ILE A 82 6.65 1.52 0.98
N ASP A 83 7.64 0.64 1.08
CA ASP A 83 8.54 0.58 2.22
C ASP A 83 9.88 -0.07 1.85
N ASP A 84 11.01 0.58 2.15
CA ASP A 84 12.35 0.07 1.86
C ASP A 84 12.85 -0.97 2.88
N GLU A 85 12.17 -1.12 4.02
CA GLU A 85 12.56 -2.02 5.12
C GLU A 85 11.63 -3.24 5.23
N GLU A 86 10.32 -3.01 5.37
CA GLU A 86 9.32 -4.01 5.75
C GLU A 86 8.64 -4.70 4.55
N CYS A 87 8.68 -4.13 3.34
CA CYS A 87 8.19 -4.78 2.12
C CYS A 87 9.14 -5.92 1.71
N THR A 88 9.05 -7.06 2.38
CA THR A 88 9.79 -8.30 2.12
C THR A 88 8.89 -9.33 1.45
N GLU A 89 9.48 -10.39 0.88
CA GLU A 89 8.71 -11.56 0.45
C GLU A 89 7.87 -12.16 1.58
N ARG A 90 8.42 -12.18 2.80
CA ARG A 90 7.70 -12.64 4.00
C ARG A 90 6.45 -11.80 4.25
N ALA A 91 6.56 -10.48 4.16
CA ALA A 91 5.43 -9.59 4.32
C ALA A 91 4.36 -9.81 3.23
N GLY A 92 4.79 -10.04 1.99
CA GLY A 92 3.91 -10.47 0.89
C GLY A 92 3.10 -11.72 1.24
N ARG A 93 3.77 -12.78 1.72
CA ARG A 93 3.10 -14.03 2.16
C ARG A 93 2.12 -13.82 3.32
N VAL A 94 2.45 -12.95 4.27
CA VAL A 94 1.54 -12.60 5.38
C VAL A 94 0.29 -11.90 4.85
N ILE A 95 0.46 -10.97 3.91
CA ILE A 95 -0.65 -10.24 3.29
C ILE A 95 -1.51 -11.18 2.42
N GLU A 96 -0.91 -12.08 1.65
CA GLU A 96 -1.63 -13.11 0.91
C GLU A 96 -2.47 -13.99 1.85
N SER A 97 -1.90 -14.41 2.98
CA SER A 97 -2.59 -15.23 3.99
C SER A 97 -3.74 -14.49 4.68
N ALA A 98 -3.76 -13.16 4.63
CA ALA A 98 -4.85 -12.34 5.17
C ALA A 98 -6.06 -12.25 4.20
N ASP A 99 -5.97 -12.86 3.02
CA ASP A 99 -7.03 -12.95 2.00
C ASP A 99 -7.67 -11.59 1.67
N PRO A 100 -6.90 -10.68 1.03
CA PRO A 100 -7.36 -9.32 0.84
C PRO A 100 -8.57 -9.26 -0.12
N PRO A 101 -9.64 -8.53 0.25
CA PRO A 101 -10.87 -8.46 -0.55
C PRO A 101 -10.74 -7.57 -1.79
N ALA A 102 -9.64 -6.82 -1.89
CA ALA A 102 -9.23 -6.01 -3.03
C ALA A 102 -7.71 -6.14 -3.21
N PRO A 103 -7.19 -5.94 -4.44
CA PRO A 103 -5.77 -6.10 -4.73
C PRO A 103 -4.85 -5.23 -3.85
N VAL A 104 -3.67 -5.75 -3.52
CA VAL A 104 -2.62 -5.05 -2.76
C VAL A 104 -1.33 -4.99 -3.58
N CYS A 105 -0.82 -3.78 -3.80
CA CYS A 105 0.47 -3.52 -4.44
C CYS A 105 1.51 -3.17 -3.37
N ILE A 106 2.57 -3.95 -3.30
CA ILE A 106 3.68 -3.84 -2.36
C ILE A 106 4.93 -3.49 -3.16
N VAL A 107 5.61 -2.42 -2.80
CA VAL A 107 6.81 -1.96 -3.50
C VAL A 107 7.92 -1.72 -2.49
N ARG A 108 9.03 -2.42 -2.68
CA ARG A 108 10.27 -2.20 -1.92
C ARG A 108 11.27 -1.39 -2.73
N PRO A 109 11.36 -0.07 -2.54
CA PRO A 109 12.39 0.73 -3.17
C PRO A 109 13.75 0.44 -2.56
N ASP A 110 14.81 0.84 -3.27
CA ASP A 110 16.15 0.93 -2.70
C ASP A 110 16.29 2.26 -1.95
N SER A 111 16.69 2.21 -0.68
CA SER A 111 16.79 3.40 0.18
C SER A 111 17.74 4.48 -0.33
N ARG A 112 18.67 4.14 -1.24
CA ARG A 112 19.64 5.07 -1.84
C ARG A 112 19.06 5.90 -2.97
N ILE A 113 18.05 5.38 -3.67
CA ILE A 113 17.47 6.00 -4.87
C ILE A 113 15.96 6.25 -4.78
N GLY A 114 15.30 5.67 -3.78
CA GLY A 114 13.85 5.69 -3.64
C GLY A 114 13.15 4.84 -4.69
N VAL A 115 11.91 5.20 -5.02
CA VAL A 115 11.07 4.47 -5.98
C VAL A 115 11.61 4.67 -7.40
N SER A 116 11.98 3.58 -8.07
CA SER A 116 12.49 3.65 -9.44
C SER A 116 11.41 4.02 -10.45
N ARG A 117 11.80 4.49 -11.64
CA ARG A 117 10.85 4.76 -12.75
C ARG A 117 10.08 3.51 -13.18
N ARG A 118 10.63 2.31 -12.98
CA ARG A 118 9.95 1.03 -13.24
C ARG A 118 8.85 0.82 -12.20
N GLN A 119 9.20 0.91 -10.92
CA GLN A 119 8.27 0.78 -9.81
C GLN A 119 7.14 1.81 -9.89
N TRP A 120 7.47 3.06 -10.24
CA TRP A 120 6.46 4.10 -10.42
C TRP A 120 5.49 3.79 -11.57
N ARG A 121 5.98 3.20 -12.68
CA ARG A 121 5.10 2.74 -13.76
C ARG A 121 4.19 1.61 -13.31
N LEU A 122 4.69 0.68 -12.52
CA LEU A 122 3.89 -0.40 -11.93
C LEU A 122 2.80 0.15 -11.01
N VAL A 123 3.15 1.07 -10.10
CA VAL A 123 2.18 1.72 -9.20
C VAL A 123 1.10 2.44 -10.00
N ARG A 124 1.46 3.20 -11.05
CA ARG A 124 0.47 3.88 -11.90
C ARG A 124 -0.44 2.92 -12.65
N ALA A 125 0.09 1.82 -13.18
CA ALA A 125 -0.71 0.81 -13.85
C ALA A 125 -1.65 0.09 -12.88
N PHE A 126 -1.18 -0.21 -11.67
CA PHE A 126 -1.99 -0.78 -10.60
C PHE A 126 -3.09 0.16 -10.16
N ILE A 127 -2.79 1.45 -10.03
CA ILE A 127 -3.79 2.49 -9.75
C ILE A 127 -4.84 2.42 -10.88
N ASP A 128 -4.45 2.55 -12.15
CA ASP A 128 -5.39 2.62 -13.28
C ASP A 128 -6.39 1.45 -13.37
N ASP A 129 -5.91 0.23 -13.18
CA ASP A 129 -6.74 -0.99 -13.12
C ASP A 129 -6.16 -2.02 -12.14
N PRO A 130 -6.54 -1.96 -10.85
CA PRO A 130 -6.06 -2.91 -9.84
C PRO A 130 -6.48 -4.35 -10.16
N THR A 131 -7.60 -4.54 -10.87
CA THR A 131 -8.17 -5.87 -11.15
C THR A 131 -7.39 -6.66 -12.21
N ALA A 132 -6.51 -5.97 -12.96
CA ALA A 132 -5.58 -6.60 -13.88
C ALA A 132 -4.39 -7.30 -13.17
N PHE A 133 -4.27 -7.14 -11.85
CA PHE A 133 -3.17 -7.65 -11.04
C PHE A 133 -3.59 -8.85 -10.19
N ALA A 134 -2.60 -9.62 -9.73
CA ALA A 134 -2.82 -10.64 -8.71
C ALA A 134 -3.34 -9.99 -7.40
N PRO A 135 -4.05 -10.75 -6.54
CA PRO A 135 -4.54 -10.24 -5.25
C PRO A 135 -3.44 -9.57 -4.42
N VAL A 136 -2.21 -10.05 -4.52
CA VAL A 136 -1.02 -9.42 -3.96
C VAL A 136 0.05 -9.34 -5.05
N THR A 137 0.58 -8.14 -5.27
CA THR A 137 1.68 -7.89 -6.20
C THR A 137 2.83 -7.31 -5.40
N LEU A 138 3.99 -7.97 -5.42
CA LEU A 138 5.22 -7.48 -4.78
C LEU A 138 6.27 -7.17 -5.85
N ASP A 139 6.80 -5.94 -5.84
CA ASP A 139 7.96 -5.56 -6.64
C ASP A 139 9.09 -5.06 -5.74
N VAL A 140 10.23 -5.75 -5.80
CA VAL A 140 11.46 -5.39 -5.08
C VAL A 140 12.48 -4.83 -6.07
N GLU A 141 13.14 -3.72 -5.69
CA GLU A 141 14.18 -3.13 -6.53
C GLU A 141 15.39 -4.10 -6.62
N PRO A 142 15.93 -4.37 -7.81
CA PRO A 142 17.02 -5.32 -7.97
C PRO A 142 18.29 -4.90 -7.19
N GLY A 143 18.93 -5.86 -6.53
CA GLY A 143 20.17 -5.60 -5.78
C GLY A 143 19.96 -5.06 -4.37
N VAL A 144 18.71 -4.85 -3.94
CA VAL A 144 18.38 -4.65 -2.53
C VAL A 144 18.53 -5.99 -1.80
N ALA A 145 19.44 -6.04 -0.82
CA ALA A 145 19.52 -7.20 0.06
C ALA A 145 18.30 -7.20 0.99
N GLU A 146 17.55 -8.29 1.03
CA GLU A 146 16.56 -8.49 2.10
C GLU A 146 17.32 -8.55 3.43
N ARG A 147 17.20 -7.49 4.22
CA ARG A 147 17.59 -7.50 5.62
C ARG A 147 16.33 -7.80 6.40
N GLU A 148 16.29 -8.94 7.10
CA GLU A 148 15.29 -9.21 8.12
C GLU A 148 15.54 -8.27 9.32
N GLY A 149 15.20 -6.99 9.16
CA GLY A 149 15.44 -5.93 10.13
C GLY A 149 14.14 -5.44 10.75
N HIS A 150 13.94 -5.80 12.03
CA HIS A 150 12.87 -5.38 12.94
C HIS A 150 11.43 -5.71 12.50
N LEU A 151 11.02 -6.94 12.79
CA LEU A 151 9.66 -7.18 13.30
C LEU A 151 9.53 -6.30 14.55
N GLY A 152 8.77 -5.20 14.46
CA GLY A 152 8.37 -4.43 15.62
C GLY A 152 7.74 -5.36 16.65
N LEU A 153 8.46 -5.59 17.76
CA LEU A 153 7.96 -6.20 18.99
C LEU A 153 7.05 -5.21 19.73
#